data_AF-A0A842T7M6-F1
#
_entry.id   AF-A0A842T7M6-F1
#
_cell.length_a   1.000
_cell.length_b   1.000
_cell.length_c   1.000
_cell.angle_alpha   90.00
_cell.angle_beta   90.00
_cell.angle_gamma   90.00
#
_symmetry.space_group_name_H-M   'P 1'
#
loop_
_entity.id
_entity.type
_entity.pdbx_description
1 polymer ?
#
loop_
_entity_poly.entity_id
_entity_poly.type
_entity_poly.pdbx_seq_one_letter_code
_entity_poly.pdbx_strand_id
1 'polypeptide(L)'
;MTLNRKDAPKSFIPTFIVWIFLCNVIAIILAVVWWLQFPDTFLFDATISMIIIIGINVLSIILLYPMFGMDPIRPFLKGALIWYVVISVIYIILWAWIFLIPGTLQLTGDLWFHWKRKKLIGD
;
A
#
# COMPACT_ATOMS: atom_id res chain seq x y z
N MET A 1 -20.29 15.34 17.93
CA MET A 1 -19.33 16.37 17.45
C MET A 1 -18.87 15.98 16.06
N THR A 2 -19.19 16.77 15.04
CA THR A 2 -18.65 16.62 13.68
C THR A 2 -17.24 17.20 13.67
N LEU A 3 -16.25 16.32 13.84
CA LEU A 3 -14.84 16.68 13.76
C LEU A 3 -14.51 17.11 12.32
N ASN A 4 -14.61 18.41 12.09
CA ASN A 4 -14.06 19.08 10.93
C ASN A 4 -12.53 18.87 10.95
N ARG A 5 -11.94 18.78 9.76
CA ARG A 5 -10.52 18.75 9.37
C ARG A 5 -9.48 19.52 10.23
N LYS A 6 -9.92 20.38 11.17
CA LYS A 6 -9.12 21.29 12.00
C LYS A 6 -8.31 20.62 13.12
N ASP A 7 -8.66 19.40 13.55
CA ASP A 7 -8.05 18.79 14.73
C ASP A 7 -6.95 17.76 14.43
N ALA A 8 -6.77 17.37 13.16
CA ALA A 8 -5.64 16.54 12.74
C ALA A 8 -4.41 17.42 12.42
N PRO A 9 -3.18 17.03 12.83
CA PRO A 9 -1.96 17.74 12.46
C PRO A 9 -1.87 17.91 10.93
N LYS A 10 -1.52 19.11 10.46
CA LYS A 10 -1.44 19.42 9.01
C LYS A 10 -0.49 18.48 8.24
N SER A 11 0.50 17.90 8.92
CA SER A 11 1.46 16.94 8.36
C SER A 11 0.95 15.50 8.29
N PHE A 12 -0.18 15.17 8.92
CA PHE A 12 -0.66 13.80 9.06
C PHE A 12 -0.96 13.15 7.70
N ILE A 13 -1.84 13.75 6.90
CA ILE A 13 -2.21 13.24 5.57
C ILE A 13 -1.01 13.20 4.60
N PRO A 14 -0.18 14.26 4.49
CA PRO A 14 1.04 14.21 3.68
C PRO A 14 1.99 13.06 4.07
N THR A 15 2.20 12.83 5.37
CA THR A 15 3.08 11.76 5.87
C THR A 15 2.55 10.39 5.46
N PHE A 16 1.23 10.21 5.49
CA PHE A 16 0.60 8.97 5.06
C PHE A 16 0.83 8.67 3.59
N ILE A 17 0.58 9.68 2.75
CA ILE A 17 0.73 9.56 1.30
C ILE A 17 2.18 9.24 0.95
N VAL A 18 3.14 9.90 1.60
CA VAL A 18 4.57 9.62 1.43
C VAL A 18 4.91 8.20 1.84
N TRP A 19 4.38 7.72 2.98
CA TRP A 19 4.61 6.34 3.42
C TRP A 19 4.13 5.31 2.40
N ILE A 20 2.88 5.42 1.95
CA ILE A 20 2.33 4.48 0.96
C ILE A 20 3.11 4.56 -0.35
N PHE A 21 3.42 5.77 -0.82
CA PHE A 21 4.20 5.98 -2.03
C PHE A 21 5.56 5.25 -1.94
N LEU A 22 6.28 5.42 -0.84
CA LEU A 22 7.58 4.78 -0.63
C LEU A 22 7.47 3.25 -0.59
N CYS A 23 6.47 2.67 0.08
CA CYS A 23 6.27 1.21 0.10
C CYS A 23 6.09 0.64 -1.31
N ASN A 24 5.29 1.31 -2.14
CA ASN A 24 5.03 0.86 -3.52
C ASN A 24 6.26 1.05 -4.43
N VAL A 25 7.00 2.16 -4.28
CA VAL A 25 8.26 2.36 -5.02
C VAL A 25 9.29 1.29 -4.65
N ILE A 26 9.42 0.95 -3.36
CA ILE A 26 10.31 -0.12 -2.91
C ILE A 26 9.90 -1.46 -3.52
N ALA A 27 8.60 -1.78 -3.55
CA ALA A 27 8.11 -3.00 -4.17
C ALA A 27 8.41 -3.07 -5.68
N ILE A 28 8.32 -1.93 -6.39
CA ILE A 28 8.67 -1.85 -7.82
C ILE A 28 10.18 -2.08 -8.03
N ILE A 29 11.04 -1.42 -7.25
CA ILE A 29 12.49 -1.62 -7.34
C ILE A 29 12.83 -3.08 -7.06
N LEU A 30 12.25 -3.64 -6.00
CA LEU A 30 12.40 -5.04 -5.64
C LEU A 30 11.93 -5.95 -6.79
N ALA A 31 10.87 -5.61 -7.52
CA ALA A 31 10.36 -6.42 -8.63
C ALA A 31 11.38 -6.55 -9.75
N VAL A 32 11.99 -5.41 -10.12
CA VAL A 32 13.03 -5.36 -11.14
C VAL A 32 14.28 -6.11 -10.69
N VAL A 33 14.73 -5.89 -9.46
CA VAL A 33 15.93 -6.58 -8.91
C VAL A 33 15.69 -8.08 -8.82
N TRP A 34 14.52 -8.51 -8.33
CA TRP A 34 14.20 -9.92 -8.14
C TRP A 34 14.10 -10.66 -9.49
N TRP A 35 13.50 -10.02 -10.50
CA TRP A 35 13.47 -10.54 -11.85
C TRP A 35 14.87 -10.74 -12.45
N LEU A 36 15.78 -9.78 -12.24
CA LEU A 36 17.15 -9.86 -12.76
C LEU A 36 18.00 -10.91 -12.05
N GLN A 37 17.83 -11.08 -10.74
CA GLN A 37 18.71 -11.90 -9.90
C GLN A 37 18.18 -13.32 -9.67
N PHE A 38 16.86 -13.51 -9.65
CA PHE A 38 16.21 -14.76 -9.27
C PHE A 38 15.02 -15.13 -10.17
N PRO A 39 15.17 -15.13 -11.52
CA PRO A 39 14.05 -15.36 -12.44
C PRO A 39 13.38 -16.73 -12.24
N ASP A 40 14.14 -17.75 -11.89
CA ASP A 40 13.63 -19.13 -11.73
C ASP A 40 12.77 -19.34 -10.47
N THR A 41 12.69 -18.33 -9.60
CA THR A 41 11.90 -18.41 -8.36
C THR A 41 10.41 -18.14 -8.58
N PHE A 42 10.02 -17.61 -9.75
CA PHE A 42 8.63 -17.38 -10.10
C PHE A 42 7.97 -18.65 -10.65
N LEU A 43 6.69 -18.88 -10.29
CA LEU A 43 5.90 -19.98 -10.84
C LEU A 43 5.52 -19.80 -12.32
N PHE A 44 5.46 -18.55 -12.77
CA PHE A 44 5.17 -18.16 -14.14
C PHE A 44 6.40 -17.48 -14.75
N ASP A 45 6.34 -17.15 -16.05
CA ASP A 45 7.36 -16.34 -16.71
C ASP A 45 7.74 -15.13 -15.84
N ALA A 46 9.04 -15.02 -15.56
CA ALA A 46 9.56 -14.04 -14.61
C ALA A 46 9.28 -12.60 -15.08
N THR A 47 9.28 -12.36 -16.39
CA THR A 47 9.00 -11.06 -16.99
C THR A 47 7.52 -10.70 -16.81
N ILE A 48 6.62 -11.64 -17.08
CA ILE A 48 5.18 -11.46 -16.86
C ILE A 48 4.89 -11.20 -15.38
N SER A 49 5.50 -11.99 -14.49
CA SER A 49 5.34 -11.86 -13.03
C SER A 49 5.80 -10.48 -12.56
N MET A 50 6.96 -10.02 -13.03
CA MET A 50 7.46 -8.67 -12.75
C MET A 50 6.48 -7.58 -13.21
N ILE A 51 5.98 -7.66 -14.45
CA ILE A 51 5.04 -6.67 -15.00
C ILE A 51 3.77 -6.60 -14.16
N ILE A 52 3.23 -7.74 -13.72
CA ILE A 52 2.05 -7.80 -12.84
C ILE A 52 2.34 -7.10 -11.51
N ILE A 53 3.47 -7.41 -10.87
CA ILE A 53 3.85 -6.81 -9.58
C ILE A 53 4.01 -5.29 -9.73
N ILE A 54 4.68 -4.83 -10.78
CA ILE A 54 4.83 -3.39 -11.07
C ILE A 54 3.46 -2.74 -11.28
N GLY A 55 2.60 -3.35 -12.10
CA GLY A 55 1.26 -2.84 -12.38
C GLY A 55 0.41 -2.66 -11.12
N ILE A 56 0.45 -3.64 -10.22
CA ILE A 56 -0.26 -3.57 -8.92
C ILE A 56 0.22 -2.39 -8.07
N ASN A 57 1.54 -2.18 -7.97
CA ASN A 57 2.11 -1.13 -7.14
C ASN A 57 1.92 0.27 -7.77
N VAL A 58 1.99 0.38 -9.09
CA VAL A 58 1.63 1.62 -9.81
C VAL A 58 0.15 1.95 -9.60
N LEU A 59 -0.75 0.96 -9.71
CA LEU A 59 -2.17 1.16 -9.46
C LEU A 59 -2.42 1.60 -8.01
N SER A 60 -1.72 1.00 -7.05
CA SER A 60 -1.78 1.39 -5.64
C SER A 60 -1.36 2.86 -5.41
N ILE A 61 -0.35 3.34 -6.14
CA ILE A 61 0.05 4.76 -6.12
C ILE A 61 -1.03 5.66 -6.73
N ILE A 62 -1.59 5.28 -7.88
CA ILE A 62 -2.65 6.06 -8.55
C ILE A 62 -3.89 6.18 -7.65
N LEU A 63 -4.23 5.10 -6.93
CA LEU A 63 -5.35 5.08 -5.99
C LEU A 63 -5.15 5.98 -4.75
N LEU A 64 -3.96 6.56 -4.56
CA LEU A 64 -3.73 7.62 -3.55
C LEU A 64 -4.26 8.99 -4.01
N TYR A 65 -4.45 9.21 -5.31
CA TYR A 65 -4.81 10.52 -5.86
C TYR A 65 -6.14 11.10 -5.30
N PRO A 66 -7.21 10.31 -5.08
CA PRO A 66 -8.43 10.78 -4.42
C PRO A 66 -8.21 11.31 -3.00
N MET A 67 -7.12 10.90 -2.32
CA MET A 67 -6.80 11.34 -0.97
C MET A 67 -6.36 12.81 -0.88
N PHE A 68 -5.95 13.43 -1.99
CA PHE A 68 -5.66 14.87 -2.02
C PHE A 68 -6.93 15.73 -1.94
N GLY A 69 -8.10 15.19 -2.29
CA GLY A 69 -9.38 15.91 -2.38
C GLY A 69 -10.48 15.50 -1.39
N MET A 70 -10.35 14.38 -0.68
CA MET A 70 -11.39 13.83 0.20
C MET A 70 -11.03 13.88 1.69
N ASP A 71 -12.04 14.00 2.57
CA ASP A 71 -11.87 13.79 4.01
C ASP A 71 -11.50 12.31 4.27
N PRO A 72 -10.27 11.97 4.70
CA PRO A 72 -9.66 10.74 4.18
C PRO A 72 -10.00 9.44 4.92
N ILE A 73 -10.67 9.47 6.08
CA ILE A 73 -10.36 8.44 7.10
C ILE A 73 -11.56 7.60 7.55
N ARG A 74 -12.78 7.81 7.02
CA ARG A 74 -13.92 6.91 7.30
C ARG A 74 -14.04 5.68 6.38
N PRO A 75 -13.73 5.72 5.06
CA PRO A 75 -13.81 4.52 4.22
C PRO A 75 -12.47 3.79 3.98
N PHE A 76 -11.33 4.39 4.30
CA PHE A 76 -10.03 3.95 3.76
C PHE A 76 -9.56 2.57 4.27
N LEU A 77 -9.68 2.29 5.58
CA LEU A 77 -9.10 1.06 6.16
C LEU A 77 -9.73 -0.22 5.59
N LYS A 78 -11.05 -0.23 5.37
CA LYS A 78 -11.73 -1.41 4.81
C LYS A 78 -11.27 -1.68 3.38
N GLY A 79 -11.11 -0.63 2.57
CA GLY A 79 -10.57 -0.72 1.22
C GLY A 79 -9.11 -1.21 1.23
N ALA A 80 -8.26 -0.64 2.09
CA ALA A 80 -6.86 -1.04 2.22
C ALA A 80 -6.69 -2.50 2.65
N LEU A 81 -7.51 -2.99 3.59
CA LEU A 81 -7.50 -4.39 4.01
C LEU A 81 -7.92 -5.34 2.87
N ILE A 82 -9.00 -5.00 2.15
CA ILE A 82 -9.45 -5.81 1.00
C ILE A 82 -8.34 -5.83 -0.07
N TRP A 83 -7.75 -4.67 -0.36
CA TRP A 83 -6.67 -4.54 -1.33
C TRP A 83 -5.45 -5.37 -0.94
N TYR A 84 -5.02 -5.31 0.32
CA TYR A 84 -3.93 -6.12 0.83
C TYR A 84 -4.20 -7.62 0.70
N VAL A 85 -5.41 -8.08 1.03
CA VAL A 85 -5.79 -9.50 0.89
C VAL A 85 -5.74 -9.94 -0.57
N VAL A 86 -6.32 -9.14 -1.48
CA VAL A 86 -6.32 -9.43 -2.92
C VAL A 86 -4.89 -9.52 -3.46
N ILE A 87 -4.03 -8.55 -3.13
CA ILE A 87 -2.63 -8.56 -3.56
C ILE A 87 -1.88 -9.74 -2.96
N SER A 88 -2.11 -10.04 -1.69
CA SER A 88 -1.45 -11.16 -1.02
C SER A 88 -1.75 -12.48 -1.73
N VAL A 89 -3.01 -12.72 -2.10
CA VAL A 89 -3.39 -13.90 -2.88
C VAL A 89 -2.66 -13.94 -4.22
N ILE A 90 -2.56 -12.81 -4.93
CA ILE A 90 -1.83 -12.74 -6.21
C ILE A 90 -0.35 -13.08 -6.00
N TYR A 91 0.32 -12.49 -5.01
CA TYR A 91 1.74 -12.75 -4.74
C TYR A 91 1.99 -14.21 -4.33
N ILE A 92 1.07 -14.82 -3.59
CA ILE A 92 1.12 -16.25 -3.26
C ILE A 92 1.03 -17.10 -4.53
N ILE A 93 0.07 -16.81 -5.42
CA ILE A 93 -0.11 -17.54 -6.69
C ILE A 93 1.12 -17.39 -7.59
N LEU A 94 1.78 -16.23 -7.58
CA LEU A 94 3.01 -15.99 -8.33
C LEU A 94 4.27 -16.59 -7.67
N TRP A 95 4.14 -17.16 -6.47
CA TRP A 95 5.26 -17.57 -5.60
C TRP A 95 6.20 -16.42 -5.20
N ALA A 96 5.68 -15.21 -5.24
CA ALA A 96 6.37 -13.94 -5.04
C ALA A 96 6.28 -13.50 -3.56
N TRP A 97 6.58 -14.39 -2.61
CA TRP A 97 6.36 -14.18 -1.16
C TRP A 97 7.08 -12.96 -0.59
N ILE A 98 8.26 -12.64 -1.13
CA ILE A 98 9.09 -11.53 -0.64
C ILE A 98 8.41 -10.17 -0.90
N PHE A 99 7.51 -10.10 -1.88
CA PHE A 99 6.70 -8.92 -2.16
C PHE A 99 5.59 -8.68 -1.13
N LEU A 100 5.30 -9.67 -0.28
CA LEU A 100 4.45 -9.45 0.88
C LEU A 100 5.11 -8.50 1.89
N ILE A 101 6.45 -8.42 1.97
CA ILE A 101 7.15 -7.54 2.92
C ILE A 101 6.76 -6.06 2.72
N PRO A 102 6.95 -5.43 1.54
CA PRO A 102 6.51 -4.05 1.33
C PRO A 102 4.99 -3.90 1.48
N GLY A 103 4.20 -4.90 1.08
CA GLY A 103 2.74 -4.89 1.26
C GLY A 103 2.33 -4.87 2.74
N THR A 104 2.97 -5.67 3.59
CA THR A 104 2.72 -5.71 5.03
C THR A 104 3.15 -4.40 5.68
N LEU A 105 4.30 -3.84 5.27
CA LEU A 105 4.76 -2.53 5.75
C LEU A 105 3.76 -1.41 5.44
N GLN A 106 3.19 -1.42 4.23
CA GLN A 106 2.12 -0.51 3.85
C GLN A 106 0.89 -0.70 4.77
N LEU A 107 0.43 -1.94 4.95
CA LEU A 107 -0.71 -2.24 5.80
C LEU A 107 -0.50 -1.79 7.26
N THR A 108 0.70 -1.97 7.82
CA THR A 108 1.02 -1.44 9.16
C THR A 108 0.95 0.07 9.21
N GLY A 109 1.35 0.76 8.14
CA GLY A 109 1.13 2.19 7.98
C GLY A 109 -0.36 2.54 8.04
N ASP A 110 -1.18 1.85 7.25
CA ASP A 110 -2.63 2.05 7.20
C ASP A 110 -3.30 1.87 8.57
N LEU A 111 -2.92 0.81 9.29
CA LEU A 111 -3.39 0.51 10.64
C LEU A 111 -2.93 1.57 11.65
N TRP A 112 -1.67 1.98 11.59
CA TRP A 112 -1.12 3.02 12.48
C TRP A 112 -1.82 4.36 12.26
N PHE A 113 -2.07 4.73 10.99
CA PHE A 113 -2.79 5.94 10.64
C PHE A 113 -4.24 5.89 11.13
N HIS A 114 -4.91 4.75 10.98
CA HIS A 114 -6.25 4.57 11.54
C HIS A 114 -6.26 4.71 13.07
N TRP A 115 -5.33 4.05 13.77
CA TRP A 115 -5.22 4.12 15.22
C TRP A 115 -4.91 5.53 15.74
N LYS A 116 -3.93 6.22 15.14
CA LYS A 116 -3.59 7.61 15.48
C LYS A 116 -4.78 8.53 15.31
N ARG A 117 -5.54 8.37 14.23
CA ARG A 117 -6.74 9.16 13.98
C ARG A 117 -7.81 8.91 15.04
N LYS A 118 -8.09 7.65 15.38
CA LYS A 118 -9.05 7.29 16.44
C LYS A 118 -8.66 7.98 17.75
N LYS A 119 -7.38 7.95 18.13
CA LYS A 119 -6.84 8.63 19.32
C LYS A 119 -6.99 10.16 19.27
N LEU A 120 -6.83 10.79 18.11
CA LEU A 120 -6.97 12.25 17.94
C LEU A 120 -8.43 12.71 17.97
N ILE A 121 -9.36 11.85 17.54
CA ILE A 121 -10.80 12.13 17.44
C ILE A 121 -11.55 11.81 18.74
N GLY A 122 -10.97 10.97 19.61
CA GLY A 122 -11.57 10.59 20.90
C GLY A 122 -12.65 9.51 20.78
N ASP A 123 -12.68 8.77 19.67
CA ASP A 123 -13.49 7.55 19.48
C ASP A 123 -12.79 6.30 20.05
#